data_AF-A0A946MNC4-F1
#
_entry.id   AF-A0A946MNC4-F1
#
_cell.length_a   1.000
_cell.length_b   1.000
_cell.length_c   1.000
_cell.angle_alpha   90.00
_cell.angle_beta   90.00
_cell.angle_gamma   90.00
#
_symmetry.space_group_name_H-M   'P 1'
#
loop_
_entity.id
_entity.type
_entity.pdbx_description
1 polymer ?
#
loop_
_entity_poly.entity_id
_entity_poly.type
_entity_poly.pdbx_seq_one_letter_code
_entity_poly.pdbx_strand_id
1 'polypeptide(L)'
;MTESPEAHERLHRKRLFYLLGSGAIAIMLLVIGTYDLLEYMESPEFCGQVCHVEHYPEWTVYKESTHSEVSCTECHIGSGASYLVKSKISGVPQIFSTLFHTYEKPFATPLVDLRPARDTCEQCHRPERFSGDLVRYYTTHLEDRKNTPTTKAVGFKVGGGQSEVASGIHWHIAAELWYLPLDDKRQEIAWAGVVDSDGDTKEFINPDKADELTPELIKAGKRQMDCIDCHNRSTHVFNSPEFLIDKALSGGQIDNSLPYISKKGLAALDPINANIEQANTKVEIIRNFYETNYPDIYVEKADQIDKAIEELKHIAVLTTFPIMEATWETHINNLSHDGCARCHGTLETEIGNESIGAVPTDTGDIAYTEDCELCHFRP
;
A
#
# COMPACT_ATOMS: atom_id res chain seq x y z
N MET A 1 59.49 47.77 27.74
CA MET A 1 58.25 47.50 28.47
C MET A 1 57.92 46.03 28.30
N THR A 2 58.39 45.19 29.22
CA THR A 2 58.07 43.76 29.27
C THR A 2 56.87 43.60 30.19
N GLU A 3 55.75 43.06 29.69
CA GLU A 3 54.57 42.80 30.50
C GLU A 3 54.89 41.85 31.67
N SER A 4 54.29 42.08 32.84
CA SER A 4 54.44 41.24 34.03
C SER A 4 53.98 39.79 33.74
N PRO A 5 54.63 38.75 34.29
CA PRO A 5 54.20 37.36 34.18
C PRO A 5 52.70 37.14 34.51
N GLU A 6 52.14 37.93 35.44
CA GLU A 6 50.72 37.87 35.81
C GLU A 6 49.78 38.37 34.69
N ALA A 7 50.22 39.36 33.90
CA ALA A 7 49.46 39.88 32.77
C ALA A 7 49.37 38.84 31.65
N HIS A 8 50.48 38.12 31.40
CA HIS A 8 50.52 36.97 30.50
C HIS A 8 49.57 35.87 30.98
N GLU A 9 49.61 35.49 32.25
CA GLU A 9 48.75 34.43 32.80
C GLU A 9 47.24 34.78 32.69
N ARG A 10 46.87 36.04 32.94
CA ARG A 10 45.49 36.53 32.80
C ARG A 10 45.02 36.52 31.34
N LEU A 11 45.89 36.88 30.39
CA LEU A 11 45.60 36.81 28.96
C LEU A 11 45.46 35.36 28.48
N HIS A 12 46.33 34.45 28.94
CA HIS A 12 46.22 33.02 28.66
C HIS A 12 44.92 32.43 29.19
N ARG A 13 44.50 32.80 30.40
CA ARG A 13 43.24 32.35 30.99
C ARG A 13 42.02 32.84 30.20
N LYS A 14 42.01 34.12 29.79
CA LYS A 14 40.95 34.66 28.91
C LYS A 14 40.90 33.94 27.56
N ARG A 15 42.05 33.73 26.91
CA ARG A 15 42.15 33.00 25.64
C ARG A 15 41.65 31.55 25.79
N LEU A 16 42.00 30.87 26.88
CA LEU A 16 41.51 29.54 27.18
C LEU A 16 39.98 29.53 27.38
N PHE A 17 39.42 30.48 28.12
CA PHE A 17 37.96 30.61 28.25
C PHE A 17 37.27 30.89 26.92
N TYR A 18 37.83 31.75 26.06
CA TYR A 18 37.29 32.00 24.73
C TYR A 18 37.36 30.76 23.84
N LEU A 19 38.46 30.01 23.86
CA LEU A 19 38.61 28.77 23.09
C LEU A 19 37.67 27.67 23.58
N LEU A 20 37.52 27.51 24.90
CA LEU A 20 36.58 26.55 25.46
C LEU A 20 35.12 26.96 25.17
N GLY A 21 34.80 28.25 25.27
CA GLY A 21 33.48 28.78 24.95
C GLY A 21 33.14 28.64 23.46
N SER A 22 34.05 29.01 22.56
CA SER A 22 33.84 28.84 21.11
C SER A 22 33.82 27.37 20.70
N GLY A 23 34.65 26.53 21.32
CA GLY A 23 34.63 25.08 21.12
C GLY A 23 33.31 24.45 21.55
N ALA A 24 32.78 24.84 22.72
CA ALA A 24 31.48 24.36 23.19
C ALA A 24 30.34 24.79 22.26
N ILE A 25 30.35 26.04 21.79
CA ILE A 25 29.37 26.54 20.81
C ILE A 25 29.50 25.77 19.49
N ALA A 26 30.72 25.55 18.99
CA ALA A 26 30.94 24.80 17.76
C ALA A 26 30.43 23.35 17.86
N ILE A 27 30.70 22.67 18.98
CA ILE A 27 30.18 21.32 19.25
C ILE A 27 28.65 21.35 19.32
N MET A 28 28.07 22.33 20.02
CA MET A 28 26.63 22.47 20.12
C MET A 28 25.98 22.67 18.74
N LEU A 29 26.51 23.57 17.92
CA LEU A 29 26.03 23.79 16.56
C LEU A 29 26.19 22.55 15.67
N LEU A 30 27.28 21.80 15.84
CA LEU A 30 27.51 20.55 15.12
C LEU A 30 26.50 19.48 15.53
N VAL A 31 26.19 19.35 16.82
CA VAL A 31 25.18 18.40 17.30
C VAL A 31 23.79 18.77 16.78
N ILE A 32 23.40 20.05 16.87
CA ILE A 32 22.12 20.54 16.34
C ILE A 32 22.04 20.29 14.83
N GLY A 33 23.05 20.72 14.07
CA GLY A 33 23.07 20.52 12.63
C GLY A 33 23.07 19.04 12.21
N THR A 34 23.69 18.16 13.00
CA THR A 34 23.65 16.71 12.76
C THR A 34 22.26 16.14 13.04
N TYR A 35 21.61 16.59 14.11
CA TYR A 35 20.25 16.18 14.46
C TYR A 35 19.25 16.62 13.39
N ASP A 36 19.28 17.89 13.00
CA ASP A 36 18.40 18.44 11.96
C ASP A 36 18.58 17.70 10.61
N LEU A 37 19.82 17.37 10.26
CA LEU A 37 20.12 16.60 9.05
C LEU A 37 19.57 15.17 9.13
N LEU A 38 19.69 14.52 10.29
CA LEU A 38 19.14 13.18 10.50
C LEU A 38 17.62 13.18 10.39
N GLU A 39 16.94 14.14 11.03
CA GLU A 39 15.48 14.29 10.97
C GLU A 39 15.02 14.57 9.53
N TYR A 40 15.73 15.44 8.80
CA TYR A 40 15.44 15.66 7.38
C TYR A 40 15.62 14.38 6.54
N MET A 41 16.67 13.60 6.76
CA MET A 41 16.90 12.34 6.04
C MET A 41 15.88 11.24 6.35
N GLU A 42 15.04 11.42 7.36
CA GLU A 42 13.95 10.52 7.73
C GLU A 42 12.57 11.06 7.32
N SER A 43 12.53 12.24 6.69
CA SER A 43 11.30 12.88 6.25
C SER A 43 10.75 12.23 4.96
N PRO A 44 9.42 12.22 4.76
CA PRO A 44 8.82 11.74 3.52
C PRO A 44 9.38 12.44 2.28
N GLU A 45 9.63 13.75 2.35
CA GLU A 45 10.16 14.56 1.25
C GLU A 45 11.56 14.12 0.87
N PHE A 46 12.45 13.89 1.84
CA PHE A 46 13.78 13.38 1.53
C PHE A 46 13.71 12.00 0.88
N CYS A 47 12.90 11.09 1.44
CA CYS A 47 12.72 9.77 0.87
C CYS A 47 12.18 9.86 -0.56
N GLY A 48 10.98 10.41 -0.76
CA GLY A 48 10.27 10.36 -2.06
C GLY A 48 10.73 11.34 -3.12
N GLN A 49 11.42 12.43 -2.76
CA GLN A 49 11.79 13.49 -3.71
C GLN A 49 13.28 13.67 -3.91
N VAL A 50 14.13 13.16 -3.00
CA VAL A 50 15.58 13.31 -3.07
C VAL A 50 16.29 11.98 -3.29
N CYS A 51 16.00 11.00 -2.44
CA CYS A 51 16.74 9.73 -2.43
C CYS A 51 16.12 8.67 -3.34
N HIS A 52 14.78 8.59 -3.39
CA HIS A 52 14.01 7.59 -4.11
C HIS A 52 13.15 8.23 -5.21
N VAL A 53 13.74 9.06 -6.06
CA VAL A 53 13.02 9.72 -7.17
C VAL A 53 12.41 8.69 -8.14
N GLU A 54 13.03 7.53 -8.27
CA GLU A 54 12.55 6.39 -9.05
C GLU A 54 11.24 5.81 -8.49
N HIS A 55 10.99 5.98 -7.19
CA HIS A 55 9.74 5.61 -6.53
C HIS A 55 8.67 6.73 -6.65
N TYR A 56 8.75 7.54 -7.70
CA TYR A 56 7.73 8.53 -8.03
C TYR A 56 6.30 7.97 -8.02
N PRO A 57 6.02 6.74 -8.53
CA PRO A 57 4.70 6.15 -8.44
C PRO A 57 4.24 5.99 -6.98
N GLU A 58 5.06 5.36 -6.14
CA GLU A 58 4.80 5.08 -4.73
C GLU A 58 4.64 6.37 -3.92
N TRP A 59 5.48 7.38 -4.16
CA TRP A 59 5.37 8.72 -3.57
C TRP A 59 4.06 9.39 -3.94
N THR A 60 3.67 9.27 -5.21
CA THR A 60 2.44 9.90 -5.72
C THR A 60 1.22 9.30 -5.06
N VAL A 61 1.11 7.97 -5.00
CA VAL A 61 -0.04 7.30 -4.35
C VAL A 61 0.01 7.37 -2.82
N TYR A 62 1.20 7.48 -2.20
CA TYR A 62 1.35 7.67 -0.76
C TYR A 62 0.61 8.92 -0.26
N LYS A 63 0.71 10.03 -1.01
CA LYS A 63 0.05 11.31 -0.67
C LYS A 63 -1.47 11.21 -0.66
N GLU A 64 -2.05 10.28 -1.42
CA GLU A 64 -3.50 10.03 -1.48
C GLU A 64 -3.96 8.96 -0.48
N SER A 65 -3.02 8.35 0.24
CA SER A 65 -3.29 7.22 1.11
C SER A 65 -3.80 7.65 2.49
N THR A 66 -4.42 6.73 3.24
CA THR A 66 -4.79 6.95 4.65
C THR A 66 -3.59 7.04 5.59
N HIS A 67 -2.38 6.87 5.07
CA HIS A 67 -1.12 6.95 5.80
C HIS A 67 -0.23 8.09 5.28
N SER A 68 -0.79 9.06 4.53
CA SER A 68 -0.04 10.20 3.97
C SER A 68 0.65 11.09 5.02
N GLU A 69 0.22 10.99 6.27
CA GLU A 69 0.78 11.72 7.42
C GLU A 69 1.71 10.85 8.30
N VAL A 70 1.98 9.60 7.89
CA VAL A 70 2.91 8.69 8.58
C VAL A 70 4.21 8.64 7.80
N SER A 71 5.34 8.97 8.43
CA SER A 71 6.61 9.01 7.71
C SER A 71 7.00 7.66 7.12
N CYS A 72 7.74 7.69 6.00
CA CYS A 72 8.20 6.47 5.35
C CYS A 72 9.01 5.58 6.31
N THR A 73 9.75 6.19 7.24
CA THR A 73 10.64 5.50 8.17
C THR A 73 9.92 4.71 9.25
N GLU A 74 8.71 5.10 9.66
CA GLU A 74 7.90 4.34 10.62
C GLU A 74 7.59 2.92 10.10
N CYS A 75 7.41 2.78 8.79
CA CYS A 75 7.14 1.50 8.14
C CYS A 75 8.41 0.82 7.58
N HIS A 76 9.26 1.55 6.86
CA HIS A 76 10.35 0.95 6.07
C HIS A 76 11.70 0.84 6.79
N ILE A 77 11.93 1.61 7.85
CA ILE A 77 13.22 1.60 8.59
C ILE A 77 13.04 1.09 10.01
N GLY A 78 12.08 1.66 10.75
CA GLY A 78 11.81 1.41 12.15
C GLY A 78 12.60 2.26 13.13
N SER A 79 12.07 2.35 14.35
CA SER A 79 12.65 3.16 15.42
C SER A 79 13.83 2.45 16.10
N GLY A 80 14.77 3.25 16.60
CA GLY A 80 15.92 2.78 17.37
C GLY A 80 17.23 2.68 16.60
N ALA A 81 18.34 2.81 17.31
CA ALA A 81 19.68 2.94 16.73
C ALA A 81 20.11 1.74 15.87
N SER A 82 19.66 0.52 16.21
CA SER A 82 19.99 -0.69 15.43
C SER A 82 19.36 -0.67 14.04
N TYR A 83 18.11 -0.24 13.94
CA TYR A 83 17.37 -0.15 12.68
C TYR A 83 17.91 0.99 11.81
N LEU A 84 18.27 2.12 12.43
CA LEU A 84 18.96 3.23 11.75
C LEU A 84 20.29 2.80 11.13
N VAL A 85 21.09 1.98 11.83
CA VAL A 85 22.36 1.48 11.28
C VAL A 85 22.11 0.43 10.20
N LYS A 86 21.17 -0.50 10.43
CA LYS A 86 20.83 -1.55 9.48
C LYS A 86 20.36 -0.97 8.15
N SER A 87 19.46 0.02 8.18
CA SER A 87 18.92 0.67 6.98
C SER A 87 19.99 1.39 6.16
N LYS A 88 20.96 2.05 6.83
CA LYS A 88 22.07 2.71 6.15
C LYS A 88 23.00 1.72 5.45
N ILE A 89 23.25 0.56 6.08
CA ILE A 89 24.08 -0.49 5.46
C ILE A 89 23.34 -1.16 4.30
N SER A 90 22.06 -1.50 4.47
CA SER A 90 21.25 -2.11 3.40
C SER A 90 20.95 -1.15 2.25
N GLY A 91 21.01 0.17 2.49
CA GLY A 91 20.85 1.19 1.46
C GLY A 91 22.07 1.39 0.56
N VAL A 92 23.28 0.97 0.96
CA VAL A 92 24.49 1.17 0.15
C VAL A 92 24.39 0.51 -1.24
N PRO A 93 23.98 -0.77 -1.37
CA PRO A 93 23.74 -1.37 -2.68
C PRO A 93 22.68 -0.61 -3.50
N GLN A 94 21.63 -0.11 -2.86
CA GLN A 94 20.54 0.61 -3.54
C GLN A 94 21.05 1.91 -4.17
N ILE A 95 21.97 2.63 -3.52
CA ILE A 95 22.61 3.83 -4.10
C ILE A 95 23.29 3.49 -5.42
N PHE A 96 24.01 2.36 -5.48
CA PHE A 96 24.65 1.92 -6.72
C PHE A 96 23.62 1.49 -7.77
N SER A 97 22.56 0.77 -7.37
CA SER A 97 21.47 0.41 -8.28
C SER A 97 20.79 1.61 -8.89
N THR A 98 20.55 2.67 -8.10
CA THR A 98 20.00 3.94 -8.57
C THR A 98 20.98 4.66 -9.50
N LEU A 99 22.25 4.79 -9.11
CA LEU A 99 23.27 5.50 -9.90
C LEU A 99 23.53 4.85 -11.27
N PHE A 100 23.48 3.52 -11.34
CA PHE A 100 23.72 2.76 -12.57
C PHE A 100 22.44 2.29 -13.28
N HIS A 101 21.26 2.62 -12.76
CA HIS A 101 19.95 2.18 -13.27
C HIS A 101 19.82 0.67 -13.47
N THR A 102 20.30 -0.13 -12.50
CA THR A 102 20.31 -1.60 -12.56
C THR A 102 19.19 -2.26 -11.75
N TYR A 103 18.12 -1.53 -11.45
CA TYR A 103 16.95 -2.03 -10.74
C TYR A 103 15.86 -2.58 -11.68
N GLU A 104 15.01 -3.45 -11.16
CA GLU A 104 13.86 -4.03 -11.87
C GLU A 104 12.69 -3.05 -12.00
N LYS A 105 11.87 -3.25 -13.03
CA LYS A 105 10.68 -2.45 -13.32
C LYS A 105 9.50 -3.40 -13.61
N PRO A 106 8.38 -3.29 -12.88
CA PRO A 106 8.23 -2.57 -11.62
C PRO A 106 9.15 -3.15 -10.53
N PHE A 107 9.30 -2.41 -9.42
CA PHE A 107 10.04 -2.92 -8.27
C PHE A 107 9.39 -4.21 -7.75
N ALA A 108 10.23 -5.21 -7.43
CA ALA A 108 9.78 -6.47 -6.89
C ALA A 108 9.06 -6.26 -5.55
N THR A 109 7.84 -6.82 -5.43
CA THR A 109 7.08 -6.85 -4.18
C THR A 109 6.61 -8.28 -3.90
N PRO A 110 6.56 -8.71 -2.63
CA PRO A 110 6.86 -7.96 -1.40
C PRO A 110 8.37 -7.72 -1.16
N LEU A 111 8.70 -6.71 -0.36
CA LEU A 111 10.08 -6.43 0.05
C LEU A 111 10.62 -7.54 0.96
N VAL A 112 11.81 -8.06 0.65
CA VAL A 112 12.41 -9.21 1.36
C VAL A 112 12.91 -8.84 2.77
N ASP A 113 13.32 -7.59 2.97
CA ASP A 113 13.90 -7.08 4.23
C ASP A 113 12.97 -6.15 5.01
N LEU A 114 11.66 -6.18 4.73
CA LEU A 114 10.72 -5.39 5.51
C LEU A 114 10.65 -5.91 6.95
N ARG A 115 10.47 -4.99 7.90
CA ARG A 115 10.29 -5.33 9.31
C ARG A 115 9.07 -6.25 9.49
N PRO A 116 9.06 -7.12 10.51
CA PRO A 116 7.87 -7.91 10.83
C PRO A 116 6.65 -7.00 10.99
N ALA A 117 5.52 -7.37 10.37
CA ALA A 117 4.32 -6.54 10.36
C ALA A 117 3.83 -6.20 11.78
N ARG A 118 4.04 -7.10 12.75
CA ARG A 118 3.68 -6.87 14.16
C ARG A 118 4.48 -5.72 14.79
N ASP A 119 5.74 -5.53 14.39
CA ASP A 119 6.61 -4.48 14.91
C ASP A 119 6.40 -3.12 14.20
N THR A 120 5.57 -3.08 13.16
CA THR A 120 5.24 -1.87 12.38
C THR A 120 3.77 -1.53 12.50
N CYS A 121 2.88 -2.40 12.03
CA CYS A 121 1.44 -2.19 12.00
C CYS A 121 0.83 -2.09 13.40
N GLU A 122 1.19 -2.98 14.33
CA GLU A 122 0.54 -3.06 15.66
C GLU A 122 0.94 -1.94 16.63
N GLN A 123 1.90 -1.10 16.25
CA GLN A 123 2.18 0.14 16.99
C GLN A 123 0.95 1.08 16.98
N CYS A 124 0.19 1.05 15.88
CA CYS A 124 -1.03 1.85 15.68
C CYS A 124 -2.31 0.99 15.58
N HIS A 125 -2.24 -0.20 14.97
CA HIS A 125 -3.37 -1.11 14.71
C HIS A 125 -3.30 -2.36 15.58
N ARG A 126 -3.79 -2.29 16.83
CA ARG A 126 -3.74 -3.42 17.77
C ARG A 126 -4.89 -4.41 17.53
N PRO A 127 -4.61 -5.68 17.19
CA PRO A 127 -5.65 -6.70 16.97
C PRO A 127 -6.56 -6.91 18.18
N GLU A 128 -6.04 -6.68 19.40
CA GLU A 128 -6.79 -6.83 20.66
C GLU A 128 -7.80 -5.70 20.91
N ARG A 129 -7.67 -4.58 20.20
CA ARG A 129 -8.50 -3.37 20.38
C ARG A 129 -9.27 -3.08 19.09
N PHE A 130 -9.94 -4.11 18.63
CA PHE A 130 -10.67 -4.10 17.37
C PHE A 130 -11.90 -3.17 17.37
N SER A 131 -12.15 -2.51 16.23
CA SER A 131 -13.16 -1.45 16.07
C SER A 131 -14.57 -1.95 15.67
N GLY A 132 -14.75 -3.26 15.51
CA GLY A 132 -16.02 -3.85 15.07
C GLY A 132 -16.15 -3.96 13.55
N ASP A 133 -17.21 -4.64 13.13
CA ASP A 133 -17.51 -4.90 11.72
C ASP A 133 -17.79 -3.61 10.94
N LEU A 134 -17.53 -3.65 9.62
CA LEU A 134 -17.56 -2.47 8.76
C LEU A 134 -18.59 -2.61 7.65
N VAL A 135 -19.36 -1.56 7.37
CA VAL A 135 -20.16 -1.47 6.15
C VAL A 135 -19.45 -0.51 5.19
N ARG A 136 -19.17 -0.96 3.96
CA ARG A 136 -18.66 -0.11 2.89
C ARG A 136 -19.68 0.02 1.77
N TYR A 137 -19.72 1.20 1.18
CA TYR A 137 -20.52 1.49 0.00
C TYR A 137 -19.58 1.62 -1.20
N TYR A 138 -19.88 0.87 -2.25
CA TYR A 138 -19.19 0.94 -3.53
C TYR A 138 -20.17 1.50 -4.54
N THR A 139 -19.90 2.72 -5.01
CA THR A 139 -20.71 3.38 -6.04
C THR A 139 -19.93 3.39 -7.34
N THR A 140 -20.49 2.79 -8.39
CA THR A 140 -19.97 2.84 -9.75
C THR A 140 -20.92 3.60 -10.67
N HIS A 141 -20.43 4.13 -11.79
CA HIS A 141 -21.25 4.90 -12.73
C HIS A 141 -21.22 4.24 -14.11
N LEU A 142 -22.41 3.93 -14.63
CA LEU A 142 -22.53 3.40 -15.98
C LEU A 142 -22.04 4.43 -17.02
N GLU A 143 -21.45 3.94 -18.09
CA GLU A 143 -20.99 4.74 -19.24
C GLU A 143 -22.14 5.30 -20.12
N ASP A 144 -23.28 5.64 -19.52
CA ASP A 144 -24.43 6.20 -20.20
C ASP A 144 -24.43 7.75 -20.15
N ARG A 145 -25.42 8.37 -20.79
CA ARG A 145 -25.52 9.84 -20.84
C ARG A 145 -25.63 10.46 -19.45
N LYS A 146 -26.24 9.76 -18.49
CA LYS A 146 -26.55 10.29 -17.16
C LYS A 146 -25.48 9.93 -16.12
N ASN A 147 -24.47 9.15 -16.51
CA ASN A 147 -23.52 8.54 -15.60
C ASN A 147 -24.26 7.80 -14.48
N THR A 148 -25.24 6.96 -14.82
CA THR A 148 -26.18 6.39 -13.83
C THR A 148 -25.44 5.67 -12.69
N PRO A 149 -25.59 6.11 -11.43
CA PRO A 149 -24.89 5.51 -10.30
C PRO A 149 -25.53 4.19 -9.90
N THR A 150 -24.69 3.21 -9.57
CA THR A 150 -25.06 1.92 -8.99
C THR A 150 -24.29 1.76 -7.68
N THR A 151 -25.01 1.70 -6.56
CA THR A 151 -24.40 1.54 -5.23
C THR A 151 -24.64 0.15 -4.69
N LYS A 152 -23.56 -0.51 -4.23
CA LYS A 152 -23.60 -1.75 -3.46
C LYS A 152 -23.14 -1.47 -2.04
N ALA A 153 -23.93 -1.89 -1.05
CA ALA A 153 -23.52 -1.89 0.34
C ALA A 153 -23.02 -3.30 0.70
N VAL A 154 -21.84 -3.38 1.30
CA VAL A 154 -21.23 -4.64 1.73
C VAL A 154 -20.89 -4.52 3.20
N GLY A 155 -21.50 -5.37 4.03
CA GLY A 155 -21.11 -5.54 5.42
C GLY A 155 -19.99 -6.57 5.50
N PHE A 156 -18.84 -6.19 6.07
CA PHE A 156 -17.67 -7.03 6.27
C PHE A 156 -17.63 -7.52 7.71
N LYS A 157 -17.50 -8.84 7.89
CA LYS A 157 -17.18 -9.49 9.16
C LYS A 157 -15.69 -9.36 9.42
N VAL A 158 -15.27 -8.14 9.75
CA VAL A 158 -13.85 -7.83 9.92
C VAL A 158 -13.30 -8.58 11.14
N GLY A 159 -14.07 -8.62 12.23
CA GLY A 159 -13.73 -9.36 13.45
C GLY A 159 -12.33 -9.05 14.02
N GLY A 160 -11.83 -9.92 14.90
CA GLY A 160 -10.58 -9.73 15.63
C GLY A 160 -10.69 -10.25 17.06
N GLY A 161 -9.68 -9.97 17.87
CA GLY A 161 -9.58 -10.52 19.24
C GLY A 161 -8.33 -11.37 19.42
N GLN A 162 -8.18 -11.94 20.61
CA GLN A 162 -7.08 -12.84 20.94
C GLN A 162 -7.50 -14.30 20.77
N SER A 163 -6.66 -15.10 20.11
CA SER A 163 -6.71 -16.56 20.08
C SER A 163 -8.14 -17.12 20.02
N GLU A 164 -8.63 -17.79 21.07
CA GLU A 164 -9.92 -18.48 21.15
C GLU A 164 -11.17 -17.59 20.95
N VAL A 165 -11.04 -16.27 21.04
CA VAL A 165 -12.16 -15.32 20.85
C VAL A 165 -12.08 -14.64 19.46
N ALA A 166 -10.98 -14.84 18.74
CA ALA A 166 -10.79 -14.24 17.42
C ALA A 166 -11.81 -14.78 16.41
N SER A 167 -12.36 -13.90 15.61
CA SER A 167 -13.39 -14.22 14.62
C SER A 167 -13.29 -13.31 13.40
N GLY A 168 -14.08 -13.59 12.37
CA GLY A 168 -14.08 -12.82 11.13
C GLY A 168 -12.75 -12.88 10.37
N ILE A 169 -12.54 -11.93 9.48
CA ILE A 169 -11.37 -11.88 8.59
C ILE A 169 -10.06 -11.76 9.40
N HIS A 170 -10.02 -11.02 10.50
CA HIS A 170 -8.82 -10.90 11.33
C HIS A 170 -8.48 -12.14 12.16
N TRP A 171 -9.30 -13.20 12.13
CA TRP A 171 -8.90 -14.49 12.70
C TRP A 171 -7.54 -14.97 12.15
N HIS A 172 -7.25 -14.70 10.87
CA HIS A 172 -6.01 -15.12 10.20
C HIS A 172 -4.71 -14.61 10.87
N ILE A 173 -4.76 -13.45 11.53
CA ILE A 173 -3.58 -12.86 12.21
C ILE A 173 -3.59 -13.13 13.73
N ALA A 174 -4.70 -13.65 14.26
CA ALA A 174 -4.82 -14.07 15.65
C ALA A 174 -4.52 -15.57 15.85
N ALA A 175 -4.78 -16.38 14.81
CA ALA A 175 -4.45 -17.80 14.75
C ALA A 175 -2.97 -18.02 14.47
N GLU A 176 -2.44 -19.16 14.88
CA GLU A 176 -1.14 -19.64 14.41
C GLU A 176 -1.32 -20.32 13.04
N LEU A 177 -1.50 -19.47 12.02
CA LEU A 177 -1.68 -19.86 10.64
C LEU A 177 -0.34 -19.76 9.88
N TRP A 178 0.04 -20.85 9.25
CA TRP A 178 1.20 -20.97 8.37
C TRP A 178 0.76 -21.25 6.95
N TYR A 179 1.51 -20.77 5.96
CA TYR A 179 1.27 -21.06 4.55
C TYR A 179 2.58 -21.20 3.76
N LEU A 180 2.52 -21.92 2.64
CA LEU A 180 3.63 -22.10 1.71
C LEU A 180 3.29 -21.44 0.35
N PRO A 181 3.92 -20.29 0.02
CA PRO A 181 3.86 -19.75 -1.32
C PRO A 181 4.83 -20.49 -2.25
N LEU A 182 4.47 -20.65 -3.53
CA LEU A 182 5.33 -21.22 -4.58
C LEU A 182 6.00 -20.15 -5.47
N ASP A 183 5.55 -18.90 -5.38
CA ASP A 183 6.08 -17.77 -6.15
C ASP A 183 6.55 -16.62 -5.23
N ASP A 184 7.45 -15.79 -5.75
CA ASP A 184 8.02 -14.67 -4.99
C ASP A 184 6.97 -13.61 -4.60
N LYS A 185 5.93 -13.42 -5.41
CA LYS A 185 4.82 -12.48 -5.13
C LYS A 185 3.82 -13.04 -4.12
N ARG A 186 3.99 -14.31 -3.72
CA ARG A 186 3.15 -15.05 -2.78
C ARG A 186 1.69 -15.12 -3.21
N GLN A 187 1.45 -15.24 -4.51
CA GLN A 187 0.10 -15.32 -5.07
C GLN A 187 -0.37 -16.76 -5.25
N GLU A 188 0.54 -17.71 -5.40
CA GLU A 188 0.26 -19.14 -5.55
C GLU A 188 0.56 -19.87 -4.24
N ILE A 189 -0.48 -20.27 -3.53
CA ILE A 189 -0.35 -20.98 -2.24
C ILE A 189 -0.62 -22.46 -2.46
N ALA A 190 0.33 -23.30 -2.04
CA ALA A 190 0.23 -24.75 -2.21
C ALA A 190 -0.16 -25.48 -0.93
N TRP A 191 0.11 -24.89 0.24
CA TRP A 191 -0.19 -25.49 1.53
C TRP A 191 -0.51 -24.42 2.57
N ALA A 192 -1.43 -24.75 3.49
CA ALA A 192 -1.68 -23.98 4.70
C ALA A 192 -1.86 -24.91 5.90
N GLY A 193 -1.36 -24.51 7.06
CA GLY A 193 -1.48 -25.24 8.31
C GLY A 193 -1.92 -24.33 9.44
N VAL A 194 -2.97 -24.74 10.15
CA VAL A 194 -3.51 -24.02 11.31
C VAL A 194 -3.20 -24.82 12.56
N VAL A 195 -2.43 -24.25 13.49
CA VAL A 195 -2.14 -24.87 14.78
C VAL A 195 -3.26 -24.53 15.77
N ASP A 196 -3.84 -25.54 16.40
CA ASP A 196 -4.87 -25.38 17.42
C ASP A 196 -4.29 -25.16 18.83
N SER A 197 -5.15 -25.05 19.85
CA SER A 197 -4.74 -24.83 21.24
C SER A 197 -4.02 -26.02 21.88
N ASP A 198 -4.23 -27.24 21.35
CA ASP A 198 -3.58 -28.47 21.81
C ASP A 198 -2.21 -28.67 21.13
N GLY A 199 -1.91 -27.88 20.11
CA GLY A 199 -0.68 -27.91 19.33
C GLY A 199 -0.75 -28.81 18.10
N ASP A 200 -1.92 -29.36 17.79
CA ASP A 200 -2.16 -30.15 16.60
C ASP A 200 -2.33 -29.22 15.39
N THR A 201 -1.84 -29.65 14.23
CA THR A 201 -1.91 -28.86 12.99
C THR A 201 -2.97 -29.44 12.06
N LYS A 202 -3.99 -28.64 11.73
CA LYS A 202 -4.90 -28.94 10.63
C LYS A 202 -4.30 -28.42 9.33
N GLU A 203 -4.01 -29.34 8.41
CA GLU A 203 -3.36 -29.04 7.13
C GLU A 203 -4.36 -29.00 5.96
N PHE A 204 -4.06 -28.13 5.00
CA PHE A 204 -4.79 -27.94 3.76
C PHE A 204 -3.80 -27.83 2.61
N ILE A 205 -4.10 -28.50 1.51
CA ILE A 205 -3.22 -28.66 0.35
C ILE A 205 -3.97 -28.22 -0.91
N ASN A 206 -3.24 -27.59 -1.83
CA ASN A 206 -3.73 -27.38 -3.19
C ASN A 206 -3.59 -28.70 -3.97
N PRO A 207 -4.69 -29.35 -4.38
CA PRO A 207 -4.63 -30.64 -5.06
C PRO A 207 -3.86 -30.59 -6.38
N ASP A 208 -3.89 -29.45 -7.08
CA ASP A 208 -3.14 -29.24 -8.34
C ASP A 208 -1.62 -29.15 -8.13
N LYS A 209 -1.18 -29.01 -6.88
CA LYS A 209 0.22 -28.83 -6.47
C LYS A 209 0.72 -29.90 -5.51
N ALA A 210 -0.10 -30.91 -5.22
CA ALA A 210 0.22 -31.94 -4.25
C ALA A 210 1.53 -32.68 -4.58
N ASP A 211 1.80 -32.93 -5.86
CA ASP A 211 3.04 -33.60 -6.32
C ASP A 211 4.32 -32.77 -6.08
N GLU A 212 4.19 -31.45 -5.93
CA GLU A 212 5.31 -30.53 -5.65
C GLU A 212 5.61 -30.43 -4.15
N LEU A 213 4.69 -30.86 -3.29
CA LEU A 213 4.80 -30.73 -1.84
C LEU A 213 5.64 -31.84 -1.23
N THR A 214 6.66 -31.44 -0.46
CA THR A 214 7.44 -32.33 0.40
C THR A 214 7.51 -31.76 1.81
N PRO A 215 7.63 -32.59 2.86
CA PRO A 215 7.82 -32.11 4.23
C PRO A 215 9.02 -31.15 4.36
N GLU A 216 10.09 -31.41 3.61
CA GLU A 216 11.28 -30.56 3.57
C GLU A 216 11.00 -29.19 2.95
N LEU A 217 10.23 -29.15 1.84
CA LEU A 217 9.84 -27.91 1.19
C LEU A 217 8.93 -27.08 2.11
N ILE A 218 7.91 -27.70 2.70
CA ILE A 218 7.01 -27.01 3.65
C ILE A 218 7.82 -26.46 4.82
N LYS A 219 8.71 -27.26 5.42
CA LYS A 219 9.52 -26.81 6.56
C LYS A 219 10.45 -25.66 6.20
N ALA A 220 11.03 -25.65 5.00
CA ALA A 220 11.98 -24.61 4.57
C ALA A 220 11.29 -23.34 4.06
N GLY A 221 10.12 -23.47 3.45
CA GLY A 221 9.44 -22.38 2.74
C GLY A 221 8.20 -21.81 3.45
N LYS A 222 7.65 -22.49 4.47
CA LYS A 222 6.45 -21.98 5.14
C LYS A 222 6.71 -20.66 5.86
N ARG A 223 5.69 -19.82 5.84
CA ARG A 223 5.67 -18.51 6.48
C ARG A 223 4.47 -18.42 7.40
N GLN A 224 4.61 -17.73 8.52
CA GLN A 224 3.47 -17.39 9.34
C GLN A 224 2.71 -16.25 8.66
N MET A 225 1.39 -16.37 8.59
CA MET A 225 0.51 -15.33 8.09
C MET A 225 0.65 -14.08 8.95
N ASP A 226 0.82 -12.92 8.33
CA ASP A 226 0.88 -11.63 9.00
C ASP A 226 -0.03 -10.57 8.33
N CYS A 227 0.01 -9.33 8.85
CA CYS A 227 -0.87 -8.28 8.37
C CYS A 227 -0.65 -7.95 6.88
N ILE A 228 0.60 -8.02 6.38
CA ILE A 228 0.92 -7.60 5.01
C ILE A 228 0.59 -8.68 3.97
N ASP A 229 0.33 -9.91 4.39
CA ASP A 229 -0.14 -10.95 3.48
C ASP A 229 -1.56 -10.66 2.96
N CYS A 230 -2.36 -9.90 3.71
CA CYS A 230 -3.67 -9.37 3.29
C CYS A 230 -3.62 -7.86 2.97
N HIS A 231 -2.99 -7.05 3.82
CA HIS A 231 -2.83 -5.61 3.63
C HIS A 231 -1.53 -5.27 2.88
N ASN A 232 -1.26 -5.97 1.78
CA ASN A 232 -0.01 -5.84 1.01
C ASN A 232 0.17 -4.47 0.31
N ARG A 233 -0.87 -3.62 0.35
CA ARG A 233 -0.94 -2.27 -0.21
C ARG A 233 -1.57 -1.29 0.79
N SER A 234 -1.00 -1.15 1.99
CA SER A 234 -1.56 -0.24 3.03
C SER A 234 -1.46 1.26 2.70
N THR A 235 -0.47 1.66 1.90
CA THR A 235 -0.28 3.06 1.49
C THR A 235 -0.13 3.20 -0.02
N HIS A 236 0.66 2.35 -0.67
CA HIS A 236 0.91 2.42 -2.10
C HIS A 236 -0.18 1.69 -2.91
N VAL A 237 -1.42 2.17 -2.85
CA VAL A 237 -2.55 1.59 -3.59
C VAL A 237 -2.63 2.18 -4.99
N PHE A 238 -2.38 1.36 -6.00
CA PHE A 238 -2.54 1.71 -7.41
C PHE A 238 -3.97 1.37 -7.86
N ASN A 239 -4.82 2.38 -7.97
CA ASN A 239 -6.21 2.21 -8.39
C ASN A 239 -6.35 2.37 -9.92
N SER A 240 -7.36 1.72 -10.50
CA SER A 240 -7.68 1.89 -11.92
C SER A 240 -8.30 3.28 -12.20
N PRO A 241 -8.21 3.78 -13.45
CA PRO A 241 -8.90 5.00 -13.86
C PRO A 241 -10.40 4.93 -13.59
N GLU A 242 -11.03 3.80 -13.87
CA GLU A 242 -12.47 3.57 -13.60
C GLU A 242 -12.81 3.83 -12.13
N PHE A 243 -12.08 3.21 -11.20
CA PHE A 243 -12.30 3.39 -9.77
C PHE A 243 -12.13 4.84 -9.32
N LEU A 244 -11.09 5.53 -9.82
CA LEU A 244 -10.81 6.91 -9.45
C LEU A 244 -11.85 7.88 -10.03
N ILE A 245 -12.32 7.64 -11.26
CA ILE A 245 -13.41 8.41 -11.87
C ILE A 245 -14.71 8.21 -11.09
N ASP A 246 -15.03 6.98 -10.71
CA ASP A 246 -16.20 6.67 -9.89
C ASP A 246 -16.16 7.33 -8.51
N LYS A 247 -14.98 7.34 -7.89
CA LYS A 247 -14.74 8.05 -6.63
C LYS A 247 -14.94 9.57 -6.80
N ALA A 248 -14.40 10.15 -7.87
CA ALA A 248 -14.51 11.57 -8.17
C ALA A 248 -15.94 12.02 -8.51
N LEU A 249 -16.72 11.17 -9.19
CA LEU A 249 -18.15 11.39 -9.43
C LEU A 249 -18.97 11.28 -8.15
N SER A 250 -18.71 10.25 -7.34
CA SER A 250 -19.40 10.04 -6.06
C SER A 250 -19.12 11.15 -5.05
N GLY A 251 -17.89 11.66 -5.02
CA GLY A 251 -17.47 12.75 -4.13
C GLY A 251 -17.80 14.15 -4.64
N GLY A 252 -18.30 14.27 -5.88
CA GLY A 252 -18.68 15.55 -6.49
C GLY A 252 -17.51 16.41 -6.98
N GLN A 253 -16.29 15.85 -7.05
CA GLN A 253 -15.15 16.49 -7.73
C GLN A 253 -15.43 16.62 -9.23
N ILE A 254 -16.10 15.62 -9.82
CA ILE A 254 -16.65 15.67 -11.18
C ILE A 254 -18.17 15.81 -11.09
N ASP A 255 -18.72 16.82 -11.76
CA ASP A 255 -20.18 17.01 -11.81
C ASP A 255 -20.83 15.89 -12.66
N ASN A 256 -21.61 15.03 -11.99
CA ASN A 256 -22.27 13.87 -12.60
C ASN A 256 -23.33 14.24 -13.65
N SER A 257 -23.75 15.51 -13.71
CA SER A 257 -24.72 15.98 -14.68
C SER A 257 -24.10 16.34 -16.03
N LEU A 258 -22.77 16.29 -16.15
CA LEU A 258 -22.04 16.40 -17.42
C LEU A 258 -22.27 15.13 -18.25
N PRO A 259 -22.88 15.23 -19.44
CA PRO A 259 -23.23 14.03 -20.21
C PRO A 259 -22.01 13.19 -20.58
N TYR A 260 -22.08 11.88 -20.30
CA TYR A 260 -21.04 10.90 -20.65
C TYR A 260 -19.64 11.15 -20.05
N ILE A 261 -19.51 11.97 -19.00
CA ILE A 261 -18.19 12.29 -18.44
C ILE A 261 -17.43 11.05 -17.94
N SER A 262 -18.13 10.07 -17.34
CA SER A 262 -17.53 8.79 -16.92
C SER A 262 -16.88 8.08 -18.11
N LYS A 263 -17.68 7.86 -19.17
CA LYS A 263 -17.24 7.23 -20.41
C LYS A 263 -16.06 7.94 -21.08
N LYS A 264 -16.13 9.27 -21.16
CA LYS A 264 -15.10 10.09 -21.83
C LYS A 264 -13.81 10.14 -21.02
N GLY A 265 -13.90 10.22 -19.70
CA GLY A 265 -12.77 10.13 -18.80
C GLY A 265 -12.08 8.77 -18.91
N LEU A 266 -12.84 7.68 -18.83
CA LEU A 266 -12.29 6.33 -18.91
C LEU A 266 -11.57 6.10 -20.25
N ALA A 267 -12.21 6.44 -21.37
CA ALA A 267 -11.59 6.30 -22.70
C ALA A 267 -10.35 7.20 -22.92
N ALA A 268 -10.18 8.26 -22.13
CA ALA A 268 -8.98 9.11 -22.19
C ALA A 268 -7.81 8.51 -21.40
N LEU A 269 -8.10 7.80 -20.31
CA LEU A 269 -7.11 7.32 -19.34
C LEU A 269 -6.81 5.81 -19.47
N ASP A 270 -7.69 5.06 -20.10
CA ASP A 270 -7.58 3.62 -20.39
C ASP A 270 -7.74 3.37 -21.91
N PRO A 271 -6.82 2.61 -22.56
CA PRO A 271 -5.63 1.96 -22.00
C PRO A 271 -4.56 2.96 -21.54
N ILE A 272 -3.63 2.46 -20.71
CA ILE A 272 -2.54 3.24 -20.11
C ILE A 272 -1.83 4.11 -21.15
N ASN A 273 -1.66 5.39 -20.79
CA ASN A 273 -0.99 6.38 -21.62
C ASN A 273 0.54 6.22 -21.57
N ALA A 274 1.22 6.59 -22.66
CA ALA A 274 2.68 6.49 -22.75
C ALA A 274 3.42 7.51 -21.87
N ASN A 275 2.74 8.59 -21.47
CA ASN A 275 3.21 9.61 -20.53
C ASN A 275 2.05 10.54 -20.12
N ILE A 276 2.31 11.39 -19.14
CA ILE A 276 1.33 12.35 -18.61
C ILE A 276 0.92 13.39 -19.64
N GLU A 277 1.83 13.83 -20.52
CA GLU A 277 1.53 14.82 -21.56
C GLU A 277 0.48 14.29 -22.55
N GLN A 278 0.60 13.01 -22.94
CA GLN A 278 -0.37 12.33 -23.78
C GLN A 278 -1.72 12.18 -23.06
N ALA A 279 -1.71 11.76 -21.79
CA ALA A 279 -2.93 11.64 -21.00
C ALA A 279 -3.67 12.99 -20.90
N ASN A 280 -2.94 14.06 -20.56
CA ASN A 280 -3.49 15.42 -20.49
C ASN A 280 -4.05 15.89 -21.83
N THR A 281 -3.37 15.57 -22.94
CA THR A 281 -3.87 15.89 -24.29
C THR A 281 -5.18 15.18 -24.58
N LYS A 282 -5.32 13.89 -24.24
CA LYS A 282 -6.57 13.14 -24.42
C LYS A 282 -7.69 13.68 -23.53
N VAL A 283 -7.38 14.04 -22.29
CA VAL A 283 -8.36 14.63 -21.35
C VAL A 283 -8.84 16.00 -21.87
N GLU A 284 -7.96 16.84 -22.41
CA GLU A 284 -8.36 18.14 -22.99
C GLU A 284 -9.30 18.01 -24.19
N ILE A 285 -9.21 16.93 -24.97
CA ILE A 285 -10.15 16.68 -26.09
C ILE A 285 -11.60 16.56 -25.60
N ILE A 286 -11.84 16.22 -24.33
CA ILE A 286 -13.19 16.16 -23.75
C ILE A 286 -13.88 17.53 -23.79
N ARG A 287 -13.10 18.62 -23.68
CA ARG A 287 -13.61 19.99 -23.86
C ARG A 287 -14.26 20.17 -25.22
N ASN A 288 -13.55 19.77 -26.28
CA ASN A 288 -14.03 19.87 -27.65
C ASN A 288 -15.28 19.02 -27.89
N PHE A 289 -15.39 17.88 -27.18
CA PHE A 289 -16.60 17.06 -27.21
C PHE A 289 -17.82 17.84 -26.70
N TYR A 290 -17.70 18.58 -25.60
CA TYR A 290 -18.79 19.42 -25.10
C TYR A 290 -19.08 20.61 -26.02
N GLU A 291 -18.05 21.32 -26.49
CA GLU A 291 -18.20 22.44 -27.42
C GLU A 291 -18.97 22.03 -28.69
N THR A 292 -18.65 20.86 -29.23
CA THR A 292 -19.23 20.38 -30.50
C THR A 292 -20.61 19.73 -30.32
N ASN A 293 -20.79 18.90 -29.28
CA ASN A 293 -21.98 18.04 -29.16
C ASN A 293 -23.02 18.57 -28.17
N TYR A 294 -22.61 19.46 -27.26
CA TYR A 294 -23.46 20.04 -26.22
C TYR A 294 -23.15 21.54 -26.01
N PRO A 295 -23.30 22.38 -27.04
CA PRO A 295 -22.89 23.80 -26.99
C PRO A 295 -23.57 24.58 -25.85
N ASP A 296 -24.83 24.28 -25.55
CA ASP A 296 -25.55 24.91 -24.42
C ASP A 296 -24.89 24.55 -23.08
N ILE A 297 -24.54 23.28 -22.88
CA ILE A 297 -23.85 22.80 -21.65
C ILE A 297 -22.43 23.38 -21.60
N TYR A 298 -21.75 23.46 -22.74
CA TYR A 298 -20.40 24.04 -22.82
C TYR A 298 -20.37 25.47 -22.30
N VAL A 299 -21.40 26.28 -22.62
CA VAL A 299 -21.52 27.66 -22.13
C VAL A 299 -22.04 27.71 -20.70
N GLU A 300 -23.13 27.00 -20.39
CA GLU A 300 -23.79 27.07 -19.07
C GLU A 300 -22.96 26.43 -17.95
N LYS A 301 -22.15 25.42 -18.29
CA LYS A 301 -21.37 24.61 -17.34
C LYS A 301 -19.87 24.65 -17.61
N ALA A 302 -19.36 25.76 -18.15
CA ALA A 302 -17.94 25.93 -18.44
C ALA A 302 -17.05 25.61 -17.21
N ASP A 303 -17.39 26.15 -16.03
CA ASP A 303 -16.66 25.93 -14.79
C ASP A 303 -16.66 24.45 -14.35
N GLN A 304 -17.77 23.74 -14.53
CA GLN A 304 -17.88 22.32 -14.19
C GLN A 304 -17.08 21.45 -15.15
N ILE A 305 -17.06 21.81 -16.45
CA ILE A 305 -16.22 21.15 -17.45
C ILE A 305 -14.75 21.37 -17.11
N ASP A 306 -14.36 22.58 -16.73
CA ASP A 306 -12.99 22.90 -16.29
C ASP A 306 -12.58 22.06 -15.09
N LYS A 307 -13.42 22.01 -14.05
CA LYS A 307 -13.17 21.17 -12.86
C LYS A 307 -13.07 19.69 -13.20
N ALA A 308 -13.95 19.19 -14.07
CA ALA A 308 -13.90 17.79 -14.50
C ALA A 308 -12.61 17.46 -15.27
N ILE A 309 -12.16 18.36 -16.14
CA ILE A 309 -10.90 18.22 -16.88
C ILE A 309 -9.70 18.23 -15.93
N GLU A 310 -9.64 19.16 -14.98
CA GLU A 310 -8.55 19.22 -14.00
C GLU A 310 -8.53 17.99 -13.09
N GLU A 311 -9.68 17.49 -12.64
CA GLU A 311 -9.76 16.25 -11.88
C GLU A 311 -9.30 15.04 -12.70
N LEU A 312 -9.69 14.94 -13.98
CA LEU A 312 -9.23 13.87 -14.86
C LEU A 312 -7.72 13.93 -15.14
N LYS A 313 -7.11 15.12 -15.20
CA LYS A 313 -5.65 15.26 -15.26
C LYS A 313 -5.00 14.82 -13.94
N HIS A 314 -5.61 15.13 -12.81
CA HIS A 314 -5.14 14.64 -11.51
C HIS A 314 -5.18 13.10 -11.46
N ILE A 315 -6.28 12.49 -11.90
CA ILE A 315 -6.40 11.04 -12.03
C ILE A 315 -5.31 10.49 -12.98
N ALA A 316 -5.00 11.17 -14.08
CA ALA A 316 -3.91 10.75 -14.97
C ALA A 316 -2.56 10.66 -14.26
N VAL A 317 -2.27 11.58 -13.33
CA VAL A 317 -1.05 11.54 -12.48
C VAL A 317 -1.03 10.33 -11.56
N LEU A 318 -2.20 9.84 -11.13
CA LEU A 318 -2.34 8.67 -10.26
C LEU A 318 -2.32 7.32 -11.00
N THR A 319 -2.43 7.32 -12.33
CA THR A 319 -2.57 6.07 -13.12
C THR A 319 -1.52 5.89 -14.22
N THR A 320 -0.73 6.92 -14.53
CA THR A 320 0.21 6.89 -15.67
C THR A 320 1.66 6.82 -15.21
N PHE A 321 2.14 5.61 -14.93
CA PHE A 321 3.52 5.34 -14.48
C PHE A 321 4.31 4.44 -15.45
N PRO A 322 4.43 4.79 -16.75
CA PRO A 322 5.00 3.92 -17.78
C PRO A 322 6.49 3.62 -17.58
N ILE A 323 7.26 4.51 -16.94
CA ILE A 323 8.71 4.31 -16.73
C ILE A 323 9.00 3.18 -15.74
N MET A 324 8.14 3.03 -14.73
CA MET A 324 8.25 2.01 -13.69
C MET A 324 7.28 0.85 -13.90
N GLU A 325 6.49 0.87 -14.99
CA GLU A 325 5.51 -0.18 -15.32
C GLU A 325 4.56 -0.48 -14.12
N ALA A 326 4.29 0.55 -13.32
CA ALA A 326 3.46 0.46 -12.13
C ALA A 326 1.99 0.71 -12.50
N THR A 327 1.15 -0.28 -12.29
CA THR A 327 -0.27 -0.27 -12.63
C THR A 327 -1.07 -1.01 -11.55
N TRP A 328 -2.39 -0.86 -11.57
CA TRP A 328 -3.29 -1.64 -10.73
C TRP A 328 -3.21 -3.15 -11.00
N GLU A 329 -2.73 -3.55 -12.17
CA GLU A 329 -2.54 -4.97 -12.55
C GLU A 329 -1.20 -5.51 -12.07
N THR A 330 -0.13 -4.71 -12.15
CA THR A 330 1.19 -5.14 -11.66
C THR A 330 1.28 -5.10 -10.13
N HIS A 331 0.42 -4.31 -9.49
CA HIS A 331 0.37 -4.12 -8.03
C HIS A 331 -0.92 -4.65 -7.42
N ILE A 332 -1.12 -5.97 -7.52
CA ILE A 332 -2.26 -6.70 -6.93
C ILE A 332 -2.45 -6.32 -5.46
N ASN A 333 -3.70 -6.08 -5.07
CA ASN A 333 -4.11 -5.78 -3.71
C ASN A 333 -4.86 -6.97 -3.10
N ASN A 334 -4.28 -7.58 -2.07
CA ASN A 334 -4.81 -8.79 -1.45
C ASN A 334 -6.04 -8.54 -0.56
N LEU A 335 -6.52 -7.29 -0.45
CA LEU A 335 -7.82 -6.97 0.16
C LEU A 335 -9.01 -7.24 -0.76
N SER A 336 -8.78 -7.62 -2.02
CA SER A 336 -9.81 -8.09 -2.94
C SER A 336 -10.09 -9.59 -2.77
N HIS A 337 -11.10 -10.10 -3.48
CA HIS A 337 -11.33 -11.55 -3.56
C HIS A 337 -10.14 -12.32 -4.12
N ASP A 338 -9.28 -11.70 -4.93
CA ASP A 338 -8.10 -12.36 -5.49
C ASP A 338 -7.16 -12.82 -4.37
N GLY A 339 -6.96 -11.97 -3.35
CA GLY A 339 -6.12 -12.28 -2.19
C GLY A 339 -6.67 -13.43 -1.34
N CYS A 340 -8.00 -13.51 -1.20
CA CYS A 340 -8.69 -14.56 -0.45
C CYS A 340 -8.71 -15.89 -1.22
N ALA A 341 -8.94 -15.84 -2.54
CA ALA A 341 -9.04 -17.00 -3.43
C ALA A 341 -7.73 -17.79 -3.54
N ARG A 342 -6.60 -17.19 -3.15
CA ARG A 342 -5.31 -17.90 -3.00
C ARG A 342 -5.40 -19.11 -2.06
N CYS A 343 -6.30 -19.07 -1.07
CA CYS A 343 -6.51 -20.16 -0.11
C CYS A 343 -7.95 -20.69 -0.14
N HIS A 344 -8.94 -19.80 -0.13
CA HIS A 344 -10.35 -20.16 -0.05
C HIS A 344 -10.88 -20.67 -1.38
N GLY A 345 -11.45 -21.87 -1.38
CA GLY A 345 -11.89 -22.56 -2.61
C GLY A 345 -10.75 -23.15 -3.45
N THR A 346 -9.49 -23.05 -2.98
CA THR A 346 -8.30 -23.59 -3.65
C THR A 346 -7.62 -24.68 -2.81
N LEU A 347 -7.60 -24.54 -1.49
CA LEU A 347 -6.97 -25.52 -0.58
C LEU A 347 -8.01 -26.45 0.06
N GLU A 348 -7.66 -27.73 0.17
CA GLU A 348 -8.50 -28.81 0.69
C GLU A 348 -7.77 -29.65 1.74
N THR A 349 -8.51 -30.27 2.67
CA THR A 349 -7.92 -31.25 3.61
C THR A 349 -7.62 -32.59 2.92
N GLU A 350 -6.53 -33.26 3.29
CA GLU A 350 -6.15 -34.59 2.74
C GLU A 350 -7.20 -35.70 2.95
N ILE A 351 -8.02 -35.62 4.01
CA ILE A 351 -8.84 -36.76 4.47
C ILE A 351 -10.33 -36.63 4.10
N GLY A 352 -10.78 -35.56 3.42
CA GLY A 352 -12.23 -35.36 3.25
C GLY A 352 -12.74 -34.38 2.20
N ASN A 353 -11.92 -33.89 1.25
CA ASN A 353 -12.32 -32.87 0.27
C ASN A 353 -12.98 -31.62 0.89
N GLU A 354 -12.76 -31.34 2.19
CA GLU A 354 -13.27 -30.11 2.79
C GLU A 354 -12.36 -28.96 2.38
N SER A 355 -12.86 -28.07 1.51
CA SER A 355 -12.15 -26.85 1.13
C SER A 355 -12.17 -25.82 2.26
N ILE A 356 -11.14 -24.99 2.37
CA ILE A 356 -11.13 -23.86 3.30
C ILE A 356 -12.30 -22.92 2.95
N GLY A 357 -13.30 -22.86 3.84
CA GLY A 357 -14.50 -22.06 3.66
C GLY A 357 -15.67 -22.77 2.96
N ALA A 358 -15.63 -24.09 2.81
CA ALA A 358 -16.81 -24.88 2.48
C ALA A 358 -17.65 -25.11 3.74
N VAL A 359 -18.88 -24.57 3.77
CA VAL A 359 -19.92 -25.08 4.65
C VAL A 359 -20.55 -26.30 3.96
N PRO A 360 -20.71 -27.45 4.63
CA PRO A 360 -21.40 -28.59 4.04
C PRO A 360 -22.82 -28.17 3.60
N THR A 361 -23.10 -28.21 2.30
CA THR A 361 -24.49 -28.13 1.82
C THR A 361 -25.09 -29.52 1.91
N ASP A 362 -26.37 -29.63 2.29
CA ASP A 362 -27.12 -30.90 2.38
C ASP A 362 -27.18 -31.67 1.04
N THR A 363 -26.65 -31.10 -0.05
CA THR A 363 -26.67 -31.65 -1.41
C THR A 363 -25.34 -32.26 -1.87
N GLY A 364 -24.26 -32.16 -1.09
CA GLY A 364 -23.00 -32.87 -1.38
C GLY A 364 -22.24 -32.42 -2.63
N ASP A 365 -22.60 -31.27 -3.22
CA ASP A 365 -21.87 -30.65 -4.31
C ASP A 365 -20.93 -29.57 -3.73
N ILE A 366 -19.61 -29.80 -3.88
CA ILE A 366 -18.58 -28.78 -3.62
C ILE A 366 -18.51 -27.91 -4.88
N ALA A 367 -19.35 -26.89 -4.94
CA ALA A 367 -19.20 -25.78 -5.87
C ALA A 367 -18.34 -24.72 -5.20
N TYR A 368 -17.45 -24.06 -5.97
CA TYR A 368 -16.74 -22.83 -5.57
C TYR A 368 -17.63 -22.01 -4.66
N THR A 369 -17.22 -21.79 -3.42
CA THR A 369 -18.12 -21.35 -2.37
C THR A 369 -18.63 -19.95 -2.67
N GLU A 370 -19.83 -19.86 -3.26
CA GLU A 370 -20.71 -18.68 -3.27
C GLU A 370 -21.13 -18.26 -1.84
N ASP A 371 -20.46 -18.78 -0.81
CA ASP A 371 -20.74 -18.49 0.57
C ASP A 371 -19.98 -17.24 1.00
N CYS A 372 -20.43 -16.11 0.45
CA CYS A 372 -20.00 -14.77 0.85
C CYS A 372 -20.15 -14.54 2.37
N GLU A 373 -20.88 -15.40 3.09
CA GLU A 373 -21.20 -15.23 4.50
C GLU A 373 -20.02 -15.45 5.44
N LEU A 374 -18.94 -16.09 5.01
CA LEU A 374 -17.74 -16.22 5.84
C LEU A 374 -17.09 -14.85 6.08
N CYS A 375 -17.11 -14.00 5.06
CA CYS A 375 -16.44 -12.69 5.07
C CYS A 375 -17.43 -11.53 5.14
N HIS A 376 -18.68 -11.74 4.74
CA HIS A 376 -19.71 -10.71 4.64
C HIS A 376 -20.96 -11.04 5.45
N PHE A 377 -21.72 -10.00 5.78
CA PHE A 377 -23.10 -10.19 6.21
C PHE A 377 -23.98 -10.42 4.98
N ARG A 378 -25.00 -11.30 5.11
CA ARG A 378 -26.03 -11.43 4.07
C ARG A 378 -26.64 -10.05 3.78
N PRO A 379 -26.83 -9.68 2.50
CA PRO A 379 -27.55 -8.46 2.14
C PRO A 379 -29.00 -8.46 2.63
#